data_AF-A0A550CKJ2-F1
#
_entry.id   AF-A0A550CKJ2-F1
#
_cell.length_a   1.000
_cell.length_b   1.000
_cell.length_c   1.000
_cell.angle_alpha   90.00
_cell.angle_beta   90.00
_cell.angle_gamma   90.00
#
_symmetry.space_group_name_H-M   'P 1'
#
loop_
_entity.id
_entity.type
_entity.pdbx_description
1 polymer ?
#
loop_
_entity_poly.entity_id
_entity_poly.type
_entity_poly.pdbx_seq_one_letter_code
_entity_poly.pdbx_strand_id
1 'polypeptide(L)'
;MSNHSDETLVNSPPATSPGSASDTVFAASPKPIGEHDLQVHQGPRANQSPRSGPLALFEHTRQLDFFNEANALNMRDGGPIVPQRMYMPTTRADRRYVEAVGLQPPIYFLRTDGDYGIPLSTALRRRTSELADPSQRVFDGVQPSVSIRLEWPGYRSWTRQIPTKDFRKVQMPITREKLAKEIAKCVQRFIKERQQHPITGDAQLRAWRIGDRASSSKTSFWCPCTMSRAARGSPSSACAPRARSESASPLSDEAVRPRFGSRTHGVKFNPLIPPLPIRRVS
;
A
#
# COMPACT_ATOMS: atom_id res chain seq x y z
N MET A 1 -37.23 -49.25 -9.01
CA MET A 1 -36.34 -49.88 -10.01
C MET A 1 -35.50 -48.73 -10.57
N SER A 2 -34.48 -48.29 -9.83
CA SER A 2 -33.10 -48.80 -9.90
C SER A 2 -32.53 -48.61 -11.29
N ASN A 3 -31.63 -47.62 -11.45
CA ASN A 3 -30.29 -47.76 -12.01
C ASN A 3 -29.74 -46.41 -12.47
N HIS A 4 -28.57 -46.04 -11.93
CA HIS A 4 -27.38 -45.51 -12.63
C HIS A 4 -26.52 -44.74 -11.63
N SER A 5 -25.44 -45.33 -11.11
CA SER A 5 -24.13 -45.61 -11.73
C SER A 5 -23.13 -44.57 -11.25
N ASP A 6 -22.36 -45.02 -10.28
CA ASP A 6 -21.13 -44.48 -9.72
C ASP A 6 -20.06 -44.39 -10.82
N GLU A 7 -19.43 -43.22 -11.00
CA GLU A 7 -18.17 -43.11 -11.74
C GLU A 7 -17.16 -42.32 -10.90
N THR A 8 -16.24 -43.10 -10.33
CA THR A 8 -15.07 -42.68 -9.56
C THR A 8 -13.90 -42.50 -10.53
N LEU A 9 -13.51 -41.25 -10.81
CA LEU A 9 -12.30 -40.96 -11.58
C LEU A 9 -11.15 -40.53 -10.67
N VAL A 10 -10.18 -41.44 -10.62
CA VAL A 10 -8.87 -41.37 -10.00
C VAL A 10 -8.01 -40.32 -10.72
N ASN A 11 -7.45 -39.36 -10.00
CA ASN A 11 -6.55 -38.35 -10.58
C ASN A 11 -5.15 -38.50 -9.98
N SER A 12 -4.23 -39.03 -10.80
CA SER A 12 -2.83 -39.23 -10.50
C SER A 12 -2.03 -37.92 -10.57
N PRO A 13 -0.99 -37.72 -9.74
CA PRO A 13 -0.12 -36.54 -9.80
C PRO A 13 0.97 -36.68 -10.89
N PRO A 14 1.32 -35.61 -11.63
CA PRO A 14 2.44 -35.64 -12.57
C PRO A 14 3.81 -35.47 -11.88
N ALA A 15 4.79 -36.11 -12.51
CA ALA A 15 6.15 -36.35 -12.07
C ALA A 15 7.05 -35.10 -11.96
N THR A 16 7.95 -35.17 -10.98
CA THR A 16 9.10 -34.28 -10.78
C THR A 16 10.23 -34.66 -11.74
N SER A 17 10.80 -33.70 -12.47
CA SER A 17 12.06 -33.88 -13.20
C SER A 17 13.18 -33.00 -12.62
N PRO A 18 14.39 -33.53 -12.42
CA PRO A 18 15.58 -32.78 -12.04
C PRO A 18 16.48 -32.49 -13.25
N GLY A 19 17.22 -31.37 -13.21
CA GLY A 19 18.27 -31.04 -14.17
C GLY A 19 18.27 -29.53 -14.46
N SER A 20 19.39 -28.82 -14.60
CA SER A 20 20.79 -29.23 -14.64
C SER A 20 21.64 -27.99 -14.33
N ALA A 21 22.76 -28.19 -13.66
CA ALA A 21 23.78 -27.17 -13.46
C ALA A 21 24.58 -26.97 -14.75
N SER A 22 24.97 -25.74 -15.05
CA SER A 22 26.15 -25.43 -15.87
C SER A 22 26.63 -24.01 -15.58
N ASP A 23 27.82 -23.95 -15.00
CA ASP A 23 28.76 -22.83 -15.00
C ASP A 23 29.03 -22.34 -16.43
N THR A 24 29.13 -21.02 -16.61
CA THR A 24 30.14 -20.44 -17.52
C THR A 24 30.58 -19.06 -17.04
N VAL A 25 31.85 -18.99 -16.65
CA VAL A 25 32.69 -17.81 -16.49
C VAL A 25 32.95 -17.19 -17.88
N PHE A 26 32.80 -15.88 -18.06
CA PHE A 26 33.63 -15.14 -19.02
C PHE A 26 33.79 -13.68 -18.61
N ALA A 27 35.06 -13.34 -18.35
CA ALA A 27 35.58 -12.00 -18.21
C ALA A 27 35.79 -11.38 -19.60
N ALA A 28 35.55 -10.07 -19.73
CA ALA A 28 36.36 -9.17 -20.54
C ALA A 28 35.96 -7.70 -20.29
N SER A 29 36.87 -6.94 -19.69
CA SER A 29 37.01 -5.50 -19.90
C SER A 29 37.78 -5.30 -21.21
N PRO A 30 37.47 -4.31 -22.07
CA PRO A 30 38.32 -3.11 -22.04
C PRO A 30 37.70 -1.76 -22.54
N LYS A 31 38.24 -0.71 -21.93
CA LYS A 31 38.68 0.60 -22.45
C LYS A 31 37.70 1.78 -22.70
N PRO A 32 38.15 3.02 -22.35
CA PRO A 32 37.39 4.27 -22.45
C PRO A 32 37.79 5.07 -23.70
N ILE A 33 36.82 5.54 -24.50
CA ILE A 33 37.03 6.57 -25.53
C ILE A 33 35.72 7.36 -25.70
N GLY A 34 35.81 8.69 -25.64
CA GLY A 34 34.83 9.60 -26.24
C GLY A 34 34.24 10.64 -25.30
N GLU A 35 35.02 11.67 -24.98
CA GLU A 35 34.46 12.97 -24.61
C GLU A 35 33.76 13.56 -25.83
N HIS A 36 32.43 13.56 -25.81
CA HIS A 36 31.62 14.40 -26.69
C HIS A 36 30.87 15.42 -25.85
N ASP A 37 31.31 16.66 -26.04
CA ASP A 37 30.69 17.91 -25.64
C ASP A 37 29.24 17.96 -26.15
N LEU A 38 28.27 17.84 -25.24
CA LEU A 38 26.84 18.03 -25.52
C LEU A 38 26.38 19.27 -24.78
N GLN A 39 26.13 20.32 -25.58
CA GLN A 39 25.43 21.53 -25.19
C GLN A 39 24.15 21.21 -24.43
N VAL A 40 24.13 21.57 -23.15
CA VAL A 40 22.97 21.57 -22.27
C VAL A 40 21.95 22.60 -22.79
N HIS A 41 20.99 22.13 -23.59
CA HIS A 41 19.74 22.86 -23.79
C HIS A 41 18.88 22.71 -22.52
N GLN A 42 18.73 23.81 -21.78
CA GLN A 42 17.79 23.91 -20.66
C GLN A 42 16.36 23.97 -21.22
N GLY A 43 15.76 22.79 -21.42
CA GLY A 43 14.32 22.65 -21.65
C GLY A 43 13.49 23.03 -20.40
N PRO A 44 12.20 23.30 -20.55
CA PRO A 44 11.34 23.80 -19.48
C PRO A 44 11.25 22.79 -18.33
N ARG A 45 11.65 23.24 -17.13
CA ARG A 45 11.58 22.48 -15.87
C ARG A 45 10.13 22.14 -15.49
N ALA A 46 9.63 21.00 -15.94
CA ALA A 46 8.53 20.28 -15.29
C ALA A 46 9.10 19.35 -14.21
N ASN A 47 8.41 19.20 -13.08
CA ASN A 47 8.74 18.35 -11.92
C ASN A 47 9.87 18.81 -11.00
N GLN A 48 9.75 20.03 -10.46
CA GLN A 48 10.28 20.28 -9.12
C GLN A 48 9.28 19.70 -8.10
N SER A 49 9.47 18.42 -7.74
CA SER A 49 8.92 17.95 -6.46
C SER A 49 9.50 18.85 -5.36
N PRO A 50 8.68 19.46 -4.49
CA PRO A 50 9.16 20.39 -3.49
C PRO A 50 10.22 19.70 -2.63
N ARG A 51 11.42 20.30 -2.61
CA ARG A 51 12.50 19.93 -1.70
C ARG A 51 11.92 19.75 -0.30
N SER A 52 12.35 18.69 0.37
CA SER A 52 11.97 18.29 1.73
C SER A 52 12.35 19.36 2.76
N GLY A 53 11.61 20.47 2.77
CA GLY A 53 11.51 21.37 3.91
C GLY A 53 10.72 20.69 5.03
N PRO A 54 10.67 21.30 6.23
CA PRO A 54 9.78 20.85 7.31
C PRO A 54 8.38 20.65 6.71
N LEU A 55 7.86 19.42 6.84
CA LEU A 55 6.59 19.00 6.25
C LEU A 55 5.53 20.05 6.64
N ALA A 56 5.21 20.96 5.71
CA ALA A 56 4.18 21.96 5.93
C ALA A 56 2.91 21.18 6.23
N LEU A 57 2.49 21.20 7.49
CA LEU A 57 1.26 20.56 7.93
C LEU A 57 0.14 21.25 7.16
N PHE A 58 -0.54 20.51 6.28
CA PHE A 58 -1.65 21.06 5.53
C PHE A 58 -2.83 21.23 6.48
N GLU A 59 -3.37 22.44 6.53
CA GLU A 59 -4.66 22.67 7.16
C GLU A 59 -5.74 21.84 6.45
N HIS A 60 -6.75 21.41 7.21
CA HIS A 60 -7.87 20.60 6.72
C HIS A 60 -8.53 21.22 5.48
N THR A 61 -8.64 22.55 5.41
CA THR A 61 -9.19 23.28 4.25
C THR A 61 -8.47 22.95 2.95
N ARG A 62 -7.14 22.89 2.96
CA ARG A 62 -6.35 22.53 1.76
C ARG A 62 -6.56 21.09 1.32
N GLN A 63 -6.94 20.20 2.23
CA GLN A 63 -7.26 18.82 1.83
C GLN A 63 -8.52 18.77 0.98
N LEU A 64 -9.48 19.66 1.22
CA LEU A 64 -10.69 19.72 0.44
C LEU A 64 -10.38 20.17 -1.00
N ASP A 65 -9.45 21.11 -1.15
CA ASP A 65 -8.96 21.54 -2.46
C ASP A 65 -8.31 20.38 -3.22
N PHE A 66 -7.40 19.65 -2.57
CA PHE A 66 -6.79 18.45 -3.17
C PHE A 66 -7.81 17.38 -3.53
N PHE A 67 -8.84 17.21 -2.71
CA PHE A 67 -9.90 16.25 -2.95
C PHE A 67 -10.75 16.64 -4.17
N ASN A 68 -11.08 17.93 -4.28
CA ASN A 68 -11.82 18.48 -5.41
C ASN A 68 -11.00 18.42 -6.71
N GLU A 69 -9.71 18.77 -6.65
CA GLU A 69 -8.77 18.63 -7.76
C GLU A 69 -8.70 17.17 -8.24
N ALA A 70 -8.55 16.21 -7.31
CA ALA A 70 -8.51 14.80 -7.65
C ALA A 70 -9.79 14.29 -8.33
N ASN A 71 -10.96 14.81 -7.95
CA ASN A 71 -12.23 14.47 -8.60
C ASN A 71 -12.42 15.15 -9.96
N ALA A 72 -11.71 16.24 -10.21
CA ALA A 72 -11.72 16.96 -11.49
C ALA A 72 -10.70 16.43 -12.51
N LEU A 73 -9.84 15.48 -12.11
CA LEU A 73 -8.86 14.88 -13.01
C LEU A 73 -9.55 14.17 -14.18
N ASN A 74 -9.24 14.62 -15.39
CA ASN A 74 -9.72 13.99 -16.61
C ASN A 74 -8.80 12.80 -16.95
N MET A 75 -9.32 11.58 -16.94
CA MET A 75 -8.58 10.38 -17.33
C MET A 75 -9.09 9.92 -18.70
N ARG A 76 -8.27 10.08 -19.75
CA ARG A 76 -8.68 9.79 -21.14
C ARG A 76 -9.15 8.35 -21.34
N ASP A 77 -8.43 7.40 -20.75
CA ASP A 77 -8.71 5.96 -20.87
C ASP A 77 -9.48 5.39 -19.66
N GLY A 78 -9.92 6.26 -18.76
CA GLY A 78 -10.53 5.89 -17.49
C GLY A 78 -12.02 5.60 -17.60
N GLY A 79 -12.49 4.63 -16.82
CA GLY A 79 -13.91 4.55 -16.48
C GLY A 79 -14.32 5.73 -15.58
N PRO A 80 -15.62 5.84 -15.24
CA PRO A 80 -16.09 6.87 -14.32
C PRO A 80 -15.34 6.78 -12.99
N ILE A 81 -14.92 7.94 -12.47
CA ILE A 81 -14.25 8.05 -11.17
C ILE A 81 -15.25 7.71 -10.07
N VAL A 82 -14.90 6.74 -9.23
CA VAL A 82 -15.74 6.35 -8.09
C VAL A 82 -15.74 7.48 -7.06
N PRO A 83 -16.89 8.10 -6.76
CA PRO A 83 -16.96 9.18 -5.77
C PRO A 83 -16.45 8.69 -4.42
N GLN A 84 -15.35 9.28 -3.96
CA GLN A 84 -14.84 9.04 -2.61
C GLN A 84 -15.49 10.01 -1.62
N ARG A 85 -15.35 9.74 -0.32
CA ARG A 85 -15.68 10.71 0.73
C ARG A 85 -14.43 11.01 1.53
N MET A 86 -14.23 12.28 1.86
CA MET A 86 -13.17 12.66 2.79
C MET A 86 -13.38 11.94 4.12
N TYR A 87 -12.31 11.37 4.66
CA TYR A 87 -12.36 10.70 5.95
C TYR A 87 -12.69 11.72 7.06
N MET A 88 -13.82 11.50 7.72
CA MET A 88 -14.22 12.28 8.90
C MET A 88 -14.06 11.41 10.15
N PRO A 89 -13.16 11.77 11.08
CA PRO A 89 -12.97 11.00 12.31
C PRO A 89 -14.23 11.09 13.18
N THR A 90 -14.89 9.95 13.39
CA THR A 90 -16.15 9.87 14.14
C THR A 90 -15.93 9.84 15.65
N THR A 91 -14.84 9.22 16.12
CA THR A 91 -14.57 9.09 17.56
C THR A 91 -13.46 10.04 18.02
N ARG A 92 -13.41 10.33 19.32
CA ARG A 92 -12.32 11.12 19.93
C ARG A 92 -10.95 10.44 19.77
N ALA A 93 -10.92 9.10 19.74
CA ALA A 93 -9.69 8.36 19.48
C ALA A 93 -9.23 8.54 18.03
N ASP A 94 -10.17 8.55 17.08
CA ASP A 94 -9.88 8.73 15.65
C ASP A 94 -9.35 10.13 15.32
N ARG A 95 -9.86 11.16 16.00
CA ARG A 95 -9.40 12.55 15.82
C ARG A 95 -7.92 12.71 16.06
N ARG A 96 -7.34 11.91 16.97
CA ARG A 96 -5.89 11.90 17.22
C ARG A 96 -5.08 11.55 15.96
N TYR A 97 -5.63 10.79 15.02
CA TYR A 97 -4.95 10.46 13.77
C TYR A 97 -5.00 11.56 12.71
N VAL A 98 -5.91 12.54 12.87
CA VAL A 98 -6.05 13.68 11.96
C VAL A 98 -5.36 14.91 12.54
N GLU A 99 -5.58 15.19 13.83
CA GLU A 99 -5.08 16.40 14.50
C GLU A 99 -3.60 16.29 14.89
N ALA A 100 -3.19 15.15 15.45
CA ALA A 100 -1.82 15.00 15.94
C ALA A 100 -0.82 14.69 14.82
N VAL A 101 -1.28 14.68 13.56
CA VAL A 101 -0.54 14.02 12.51
C VAL A 101 -0.55 14.82 11.22
N GLY A 102 0.65 15.02 10.69
CA GLY A 102 0.85 15.75 9.45
C GLY A 102 0.26 15.04 8.26
N LEU A 103 -0.83 15.62 7.77
CA LEU A 103 -1.48 15.26 6.53
C LEU A 103 -0.51 15.54 5.38
N GLN A 104 -0.37 14.58 4.48
CA GLN A 104 0.43 14.75 3.28
C GLN A 104 -0.44 14.96 2.06
N PRO A 105 0.11 15.55 0.98
CA PRO A 105 -0.57 15.64 -0.29
C PRO A 105 -0.98 14.25 -0.82
N PRO A 106 -2.01 14.17 -1.67
CA PRO A 106 -2.37 12.93 -2.35
C PRO A 106 -1.20 12.36 -3.15
N ILE A 107 -1.16 11.04 -3.27
CA ILE A 107 -0.22 10.35 -4.14
C ILE A 107 -0.91 10.11 -5.48
N TYR A 108 -0.45 10.83 -6.50
CA TYR A 108 -0.90 10.62 -7.87
C TYR A 108 -0.03 9.58 -8.58
N PHE A 109 -0.67 8.75 -9.40
CA PHE A 109 0.00 7.85 -10.34
C PHE A 109 -0.01 8.53 -11.71
N LEU A 110 0.98 9.37 -11.98
CA LEU A 110 1.12 10.04 -13.27
C LEU A 110 1.72 9.07 -14.30
N ARG A 111 1.21 9.08 -15.52
CA ARG A 111 1.78 8.34 -16.65
C ARG A 111 2.82 9.17 -17.39
N THR A 112 3.66 8.53 -18.20
CA THR A 112 4.70 9.20 -19.00
C THR A 112 4.13 10.14 -20.06
N ASP A 113 2.88 9.95 -20.48
CA ASP A 113 2.15 10.81 -21.41
C ASP A 113 1.48 12.03 -20.74
N GLY A 114 1.59 12.15 -19.41
CA GLY A 114 0.99 13.23 -18.62
C GLY A 114 -0.42 12.92 -18.11
N ASP A 115 -1.01 11.77 -18.44
CA ASP A 115 -2.32 11.38 -17.93
C ASP A 115 -2.23 10.83 -16.50
N TYR A 116 -3.35 10.86 -15.78
CA TYR A 116 -3.47 10.31 -14.43
C TYR A 116 -4.03 8.89 -14.46
N GLY A 117 -3.47 8.03 -13.60
CA GLY A 117 -3.91 6.66 -13.38
C GLY A 117 -3.10 5.61 -14.14
N ILE A 118 -3.38 4.34 -13.86
CA ILE A 118 -2.79 3.15 -14.50
C ILE A 118 -3.82 2.00 -14.49
N PRO A 119 -4.14 1.34 -15.62
CA PRO A 119 -5.16 0.29 -15.60
C PRO A 119 -4.93 -0.79 -14.53
N LEU A 120 -5.99 -1.23 -13.84
CA LEU A 120 -5.89 -2.20 -12.74
C LEU A 120 -5.18 -3.49 -13.19
N SER A 121 -5.48 -3.96 -14.40
CA SER A 121 -4.85 -5.10 -15.06
C SER A 121 -3.34 -4.90 -15.24
N THR A 122 -2.91 -3.72 -15.67
CA THR A 122 -1.52 -3.32 -15.86
C THR A 122 -0.76 -3.28 -14.54
N ALA A 123 -1.34 -2.65 -13.50
CA ALA A 123 -0.76 -2.59 -12.16
C ALA A 123 -0.61 -3.97 -11.51
N LEU A 124 -1.61 -4.85 -11.64
CA LEU A 124 -1.54 -6.24 -11.13
C LEU A 124 -0.41 -7.03 -11.78
N ARG A 125 -0.17 -6.83 -13.08
CA ARG A 125 0.87 -7.50 -13.88
C ARG A 125 2.27 -6.89 -13.71
N ARG A 126 2.44 -5.84 -12.90
CA ARG A 126 3.71 -5.07 -12.78
C ARG A 126 4.22 -4.50 -14.10
N ARG A 127 3.32 -4.14 -15.02
CA ARG A 127 3.70 -3.48 -16.28
C ARG A 127 3.68 -1.97 -16.10
N THR A 128 4.50 -1.43 -15.19
CA THR A 128 4.48 0.01 -14.84
C THR A 128 5.51 0.82 -15.64
N SER A 129 5.81 0.42 -16.88
CA SER A 129 6.70 1.18 -17.77
C SER A 129 6.12 2.54 -18.16
N GLU A 130 4.79 2.64 -18.19
CA GLU A 130 4.07 3.89 -18.45
C GLU A 130 3.97 4.77 -17.20
N LEU A 131 4.36 4.30 -16.02
CA LEU A 131 4.25 5.08 -14.79
C LEU A 131 5.44 6.03 -14.68
N ALA A 132 5.19 7.32 -14.47
CA ALA A 132 6.23 8.30 -14.20
C ALA A 132 6.89 8.04 -12.84
N ASP A 133 8.23 8.06 -12.84
CA ASP A 133 9.09 7.82 -11.68
C ASP A 133 8.71 6.55 -10.87
N PRO A 134 8.70 5.35 -11.49
CA PRO A 134 8.23 4.12 -10.83
C PRO A 134 9.09 3.73 -9.63
N SER A 135 10.37 4.11 -9.65
CA SER A 135 11.35 3.91 -8.58
C SER A 135 11.26 4.93 -7.46
N GLN A 136 10.45 5.99 -7.59
CA GLN A 136 10.28 7.00 -6.56
C GLN A 136 9.79 6.35 -5.27
N ARG A 137 10.53 6.59 -4.19
CA ARG A 137 10.17 6.12 -2.86
C ARG A 137 9.01 6.97 -2.35
N VAL A 138 7.96 6.29 -1.95
CA VAL A 138 6.82 6.89 -1.26
C VAL A 138 6.84 6.40 0.19
N PHE A 139 6.31 7.21 1.10
CA PHE A 139 6.28 6.91 2.53
C PHE A 139 7.64 6.90 3.26
N ASP A 140 8.55 7.80 2.88
CA ASP A 140 9.76 8.01 3.69
C ASP A 140 9.39 8.51 5.10
N GLY A 141 10.07 7.97 6.11
CA GLY A 141 9.80 8.24 7.53
C GLY A 141 8.42 7.81 8.05
N VAL A 142 7.69 6.91 7.35
CA VAL A 142 6.36 6.44 7.81
C VAL A 142 6.46 5.21 8.69
N GLN A 143 5.43 5.03 9.51
CA GLN A 143 5.11 3.78 10.18
C GLN A 143 5.19 2.57 9.25
N PRO A 144 5.44 1.35 9.78
CA PRO A 144 5.62 0.14 8.97
C PRO A 144 4.44 -0.24 8.06
N SER A 145 3.24 0.25 8.36
CA SER A 145 2.03 0.02 7.58
C SER A 145 1.14 1.27 7.53
N VAL A 146 0.32 1.35 6.49
CA VAL A 146 -0.74 2.35 6.33
C VAL A 146 -2.05 1.66 6.02
N SER A 147 -3.16 2.30 6.36
CA SER A 147 -4.50 1.80 6.09
C SER A 147 -5.07 2.46 4.85
N ILE A 148 -5.52 1.67 3.87
CA ILE A 148 -6.30 2.13 2.73
C ILE A 148 -7.78 1.96 3.08
N ARG A 149 -8.56 3.01 2.90
CA ARG A 149 -10.02 2.99 3.02
C ARG A 149 -10.65 3.25 1.66
N LEU A 150 -11.59 2.41 1.27
CA LEU A 150 -12.37 2.52 0.05
C LEU A 150 -13.82 2.82 0.42
N GLU A 151 -14.32 3.95 -0.08
CA GLU A 151 -15.73 4.31 -0.04
C GLU A 151 -16.30 4.05 -1.43
N TRP A 152 -17.20 3.07 -1.53
CA TRP A 152 -17.84 2.72 -2.80
C TRP A 152 -19.34 2.95 -2.67
N PRO A 153 -19.96 3.77 -3.54
CA PRO A 153 -21.38 4.09 -3.42
C PRO A 153 -22.26 2.84 -3.32
N GLY A 154 -23.10 2.80 -2.28
CA GLY A 154 -24.02 1.69 -2.01
C GLY A 154 -23.41 0.45 -1.34
N TYR A 155 -22.11 0.46 -1.03
CA TYR A 155 -21.46 -0.57 -0.21
C TYR A 155 -20.96 0.03 1.11
N ARG A 156 -20.81 -0.84 2.13
CA ARG A 156 -20.15 -0.43 3.39
C ARG A 156 -18.68 -0.11 3.14
N SER A 157 -18.16 0.88 3.88
CA SER A 157 -16.74 1.23 3.89
C SER A 157 -15.87 -0.02 4.06
N TRP A 158 -14.81 -0.12 3.26
CA TRP A 158 -13.89 -1.25 3.31
C TRP A 158 -12.46 -0.76 3.53
N THR A 159 -11.75 -1.41 4.44
CA THR A 159 -10.43 -0.95 4.88
C THR A 159 -9.44 -2.10 4.85
N ARG A 160 -8.21 -1.83 4.40
CA ARG A 160 -7.12 -2.80 4.39
C ARG A 160 -5.77 -2.16 4.61
N GLN A 161 -4.93 -2.80 5.42
CA GLN A 161 -3.57 -2.34 5.63
C GLN A 161 -2.65 -2.80 4.50
N ILE A 162 -1.71 -1.94 4.13
CA ILE A 162 -0.59 -2.26 3.24
C ILE A 162 0.73 -1.94 3.94
N PRO A 163 1.80 -2.70 3.66
CA PRO A 163 3.14 -2.35 4.14
C PRO A 163 3.64 -1.08 3.45
N THR A 164 4.33 -0.21 4.19
CA THR A 164 5.01 0.98 3.66
C THR A 164 6.48 0.74 3.36
N LYS A 165 7.02 -0.39 3.82
CA LYS A 165 8.41 -0.80 3.63
C LYS A 165 8.49 -2.07 2.80
N ASP A 166 9.54 -2.15 2.01
CA ASP A 166 9.94 -3.33 1.28
C ASP A 166 10.70 -4.28 2.19
N PHE A 167 10.28 -5.55 2.24
CA PHE A 167 10.88 -6.59 3.10
C PHE A 167 12.14 -7.22 2.48
N ARG A 168 13.00 -6.40 1.87
CA ARG A 168 14.33 -6.84 1.41
C ARG A 168 15.31 -6.92 2.59
N LYS A 169 16.53 -7.42 2.34
CA LYS A 169 17.62 -7.50 3.35
C LYS A 169 17.87 -6.15 4.04
N VAL A 170 17.72 -5.05 3.31
CA VAL A 170 17.67 -3.68 3.84
C VAL A 170 16.23 -3.17 3.67
N GLN A 171 15.59 -2.77 4.77
CA GLN A 171 14.24 -2.21 4.73
C GLN A 171 14.26 -0.84 4.05
N MET A 172 13.63 -0.75 2.89
CA MET A 172 13.52 0.50 2.14
C MET A 172 12.07 0.96 2.08
N PRO A 173 11.77 2.27 2.03
CA PRO A 173 10.43 2.74 1.72
C PRO A 173 9.92 2.14 0.42
N ILE A 174 8.62 1.86 0.36
CA ILE A 174 7.97 1.28 -0.81
C ILE A 174 8.11 2.22 -2.02
N THR A 175 8.34 1.67 -3.21
CA THR A 175 8.40 2.46 -4.44
C THR A 175 7.00 2.71 -4.98
N ARG A 176 6.82 3.75 -5.81
CA ARG A 176 5.53 4.08 -6.44
C ARG A 176 4.96 2.91 -7.24
N GLU A 177 5.80 2.19 -8.00
CA GLU A 177 5.40 0.95 -8.69
C GLU A 177 4.84 -0.10 -7.72
N LYS A 178 5.55 -0.36 -6.62
CA LYS A 178 5.13 -1.36 -5.63
C LYS A 178 3.83 -0.93 -4.95
N LEU A 179 3.70 0.35 -4.62
CA LEU A 179 2.47 0.91 -4.06
C LEU A 179 1.29 0.72 -5.04
N ALA A 180 1.48 1.04 -6.32
CA ALA A 180 0.45 0.84 -7.34
C ALA A 180 -0.06 -0.61 -7.38
N LYS A 181 0.86 -1.58 -7.33
CA LYS A 181 0.49 -3.01 -7.27
C LYS A 181 -0.27 -3.37 -5.99
N GLU A 182 0.18 -2.91 -4.83
CA GLU A 182 -0.49 -3.24 -3.56
C GLU A 182 -1.90 -2.61 -3.50
N ILE A 183 -2.08 -1.38 -3.99
CA ILE A 183 -3.41 -0.77 -4.15
C ILE A 183 -4.26 -1.59 -5.13
N ALA A 184 -3.71 -2.00 -6.27
CA ALA A 184 -4.42 -2.81 -7.25
C ALA A 184 -4.91 -4.15 -6.67
N LYS A 185 -4.08 -4.81 -5.85
CA LYS A 185 -4.50 -6.02 -5.12
C LYS A 185 -5.63 -5.74 -4.13
N CYS A 186 -5.58 -4.61 -3.42
CA CYS A 186 -6.63 -4.20 -2.49
C CYS A 186 -7.95 -3.97 -3.22
N VAL A 187 -7.96 -3.23 -4.32
CA VAL A 187 -9.15 -2.99 -5.15
C VAL A 187 -9.68 -4.29 -5.75
N GLN A 188 -8.81 -5.14 -6.32
CA GLN A 188 -9.22 -6.44 -6.87
C GLN A 188 -9.89 -7.32 -5.81
N ARG A 189 -9.33 -7.34 -4.59
CA ARG A 189 -9.90 -8.09 -3.47
C ARG A 189 -11.26 -7.54 -3.05
N PHE A 190 -11.38 -6.21 -2.95
CA PHE A 190 -12.65 -5.55 -2.66
C PHE A 190 -13.72 -5.93 -3.70
N ILE A 191 -13.41 -5.85 -4.99
CA ILE A 191 -14.33 -6.22 -6.08
C ILE A 191 -14.80 -7.67 -5.91
N LYS A 192 -13.87 -8.61 -5.71
CA LYS A 192 -14.19 -10.03 -5.53
C LYS A 192 -15.08 -10.29 -4.31
N GLU A 193 -14.80 -9.63 -3.19
CA GLU A 193 -15.59 -9.77 -1.96
C GLU A 193 -16.99 -9.15 -2.13
N ARG A 194 -17.12 -8.05 -2.86
CA ARG A 194 -18.37 -7.28 -2.95
C ARG A 194 -19.27 -7.62 -4.13
N GLN A 195 -18.79 -8.31 -5.15
CA GLN A 195 -19.60 -8.66 -6.33
C GLN A 195 -20.86 -9.48 -5.99
N GLN A 196 -20.85 -10.22 -4.88
CA GLN A 196 -21.99 -11.02 -4.41
C GLN A 196 -22.89 -10.27 -3.41
N HIS A 197 -22.47 -9.09 -2.94
CA HIS A 197 -23.23 -8.35 -1.95
C HIS A 197 -24.28 -7.48 -2.65
N PRO A 198 -25.53 -7.46 -2.16
CA PRO A 198 -26.54 -6.53 -2.65
C PRO A 198 -26.11 -5.10 -2.32
N ILE A 199 -26.45 -4.18 -3.22
CA ILE A 199 -26.25 -2.75 -2.98
C ILE A 199 -27.37 -2.24 -2.06
N THR A 200 -27.02 -1.43 -1.06
CA THR A 200 -28.00 -0.81 -0.16
C THR A 200 -28.29 0.62 -0.64
N GLY A 201 -29.56 0.98 -0.81
CA GLY A 201 -30.00 2.36 -1.06
C GLY A 201 -30.72 2.57 -2.40
N ASP A 202 -30.66 3.81 -2.89
CA ASP A 202 -31.48 4.31 -4.00
C ASP A 202 -31.13 3.70 -5.37
N ALA A 203 -32.08 3.80 -6.31
CA ALA A 203 -31.92 3.30 -7.67
C ALA A 203 -30.69 3.88 -8.40
N GLN A 204 -30.31 5.12 -8.10
CA GLN A 204 -29.12 5.78 -8.67
C GLN A 204 -27.82 5.07 -8.31
N LEU A 205 -27.75 4.41 -7.16
CA LEU A 205 -26.55 3.67 -6.73
C LEU A 205 -26.30 2.44 -7.58
N ARG A 206 -27.32 1.92 -8.30
CA ARG A 206 -27.18 0.74 -9.16
C ARG A 206 -26.13 0.91 -10.26
N ALA A 207 -25.87 2.15 -10.71
CA ALA A 207 -24.80 2.45 -11.65
C ALA A 207 -23.40 2.08 -11.13
N TRP A 208 -23.24 2.00 -9.80
CA TRP A 208 -22.00 1.63 -9.12
C TRP A 208 -21.98 0.17 -8.67
N ARG A 209 -22.94 -0.67 -9.08
CA ARG A 209 -22.98 -2.07 -8.69
C ARG A 209 -21.77 -2.84 -9.24
N ILE A 210 -21.10 -3.57 -8.37
CA ILE A 210 -19.98 -4.45 -8.73
C ILE A 210 -20.52 -5.79 -9.24
N GLY A 211 -20.01 -6.25 -10.39
CA GLY A 211 -20.33 -7.56 -10.95
C GLY A 211 -21.60 -7.62 -11.80
N ASP A 212 -22.24 -6.48 -12.07
CA ASP A 212 -23.35 -6.47 -13.03
C ASP A 212 -22.82 -6.80 -14.43
N ARG A 213 -23.40 -7.80 -15.09
CA ARG A 213 -22.83 -8.40 -16.31
C ARG A 213 -22.68 -7.38 -17.44
N ALA A 214 -23.53 -6.35 -17.45
CA ALA A 214 -23.48 -5.26 -18.42
C ALA A 214 -22.27 -4.31 -18.24
N SER A 215 -21.67 -4.23 -17.05
CA SER A 215 -20.52 -3.35 -16.75
C SER A 215 -19.19 -4.10 -16.62
N SER A 216 -19.19 -5.43 -16.80
CA SER A 216 -18.01 -6.30 -16.65
C SER A 216 -16.85 -5.99 -17.61
N SER A 217 -17.13 -5.34 -18.74
CA SER A 217 -16.13 -4.84 -19.70
C SER A 217 -15.44 -3.54 -19.26
N LYS A 218 -15.93 -2.86 -18.22
CA LYS A 218 -15.33 -1.62 -17.68
C LYS A 218 -14.50 -1.92 -16.43
N THR A 219 -13.57 -2.85 -16.50
CA THR A 219 -12.64 -3.14 -15.39
C THR A 219 -11.64 -2.01 -15.10
N SER A 220 -11.70 -0.91 -15.86
CA SER A 220 -10.98 0.34 -15.65
C SER A 220 -11.64 1.21 -14.58
N PHE A 221 -12.06 0.64 -13.45
CA PHE A 221 -12.49 1.45 -12.31
C PHE A 221 -11.26 2.00 -11.62
N TRP A 222 -11.10 3.31 -11.74
CA TRP A 222 -10.08 4.06 -11.02
C TRP A 222 -10.67 4.60 -9.73
N CYS A 223 -10.11 4.15 -8.62
CA CYS A 223 -10.37 4.73 -7.31
C CYS A 223 -9.25 5.72 -7.04
N PRO A 224 -9.51 7.04 -7.05
CA PRO A 224 -8.55 8.01 -6.54
C PRO A 224 -8.40 7.75 -5.05
N CYS A 225 -7.41 6.94 -4.68
CA CYS A 225 -7.07 6.69 -3.29
C CYS A 225 -6.35 7.93 -2.76
N THR A 226 -7.10 8.95 -2.34
CA THR A 226 -6.54 10.01 -1.50
C THR A 226 -6.16 9.38 -0.17
N MET A 227 -4.89 9.01 -0.01
CA MET A 227 -4.37 8.52 1.26
C MET A 227 -4.07 9.72 2.15
N SER A 228 -5.01 10.08 3.02
CA SER A 228 -4.74 11.03 4.10
C SER A 228 -3.75 10.39 5.07
N ARG A 229 -2.50 10.87 5.04
CA ARG A 229 -1.39 10.30 5.82
C ARG A 229 -1.39 10.83 7.24
N ALA A 230 -1.19 9.91 8.19
CA ALA A 230 -0.85 10.23 9.55
C ALA A 230 0.64 9.85 9.80
N ALA A 231 1.59 10.77 9.56
CA ALA A 231 2.96 10.67 10.08
C ALA A 231 3.11 11.09 11.56
N ARG A 232 3.20 10.14 12.50
CA ARG A 232 3.63 10.46 13.88
C ARG A 232 5.12 10.81 13.84
N GLY A 233 5.43 12.10 13.68
CA GLY A 233 6.78 12.61 13.85
C GLY A 233 7.13 12.61 15.33
N SER A 234 7.71 11.52 15.84
CA SER A 234 8.66 11.69 16.93
C SER A 234 9.92 12.24 16.27
N PRO A 235 10.39 13.46 16.59
CA PRO A 235 11.72 13.85 16.22
C PRO A 235 12.64 12.80 16.84
N SER A 236 13.25 11.97 15.99
CA SER A 236 14.37 11.16 16.41
C SER A 236 15.42 12.18 16.81
N SER A 237 15.50 12.44 18.11
CA SER A 237 16.63 13.09 18.75
C SER A 237 17.85 12.29 18.32
N ALA A 238 18.51 12.77 17.27
CA ALA A 238 19.85 12.34 16.97
C ALA A 238 20.64 12.50 18.27
N CYS A 239 21.11 11.39 18.82
CA CYS A 239 22.16 11.41 19.82
C CYS A 239 23.28 12.27 19.26
N ALA A 240 23.36 13.53 19.71
CA ALA A 240 24.59 14.28 19.58
C ALA A 240 25.68 13.44 20.25
N PRO A 241 26.81 13.19 19.58
CA PRO A 241 27.94 12.54 20.24
C PRO A 241 28.36 13.44 21.39
N ARG A 242 28.09 12.97 22.61
CA ARG A 242 28.57 13.61 23.83
C ARG A 242 30.09 13.47 23.81
N ALA A 243 30.79 14.55 23.46
CA ALA A 243 32.23 14.64 23.59
C ALA A 243 32.60 14.27 25.04
N ARG A 244 33.13 13.06 25.22
CA ARG A 244 33.69 12.59 26.49
C ARG A 244 35.13 13.04 26.50
N SER A 245 35.41 14.08 27.28
CA SER A 245 36.76 14.41 27.73
C SER A 245 37.30 13.21 28.50
N GLU A 246 38.38 12.63 27.99
CA GLU A 246 39.21 11.64 28.69
C GLU A 246 39.87 12.31 29.90
N SER A 247 39.63 11.74 31.09
CA SER A 247 40.52 11.87 32.24
C SER A 247 40.64 10.50 32.90
N ALA A 248 41.85 9.96 32.82
CA ALA A 248 42.27 8.67 33.35
C ALA A 248 42.27 8.66 34.90
N SER A 249 41.73 7.62 35.55
CA SER A 249 42.43 6.54 36.30
C SER A 249 41.76 6.39 37.70
N PRO A 250 42.09 5.39 38.56
CA PRO A 250 41.90 3.94 38.39
C PRO A 250 41.23 3.27 39.64
N LEU A 251 41.07 1.94 39.57
CA LEU A 251 41.05 0.96 40.70
C LEU A 251 39.89 0.97 41.72
N SER A 252 39.07 -0.10 41.68
CA SER A 252 38.99 -1.16 42.72
C SER A 252 37.60 -1.79 42.89
N ASP A 253 37.65 -3.09 43.18
CA ASP A 253 36.70 -3.93 43.94
C ASP A 253 35.33 -4.37 43.38
N GLU A 254 35.34 -5.63 42.89
CA GLU A 254 34.73 -6.79 43.54
C GLU A 254 33.41 -6.62 44.33
N ALA A 255 32.29 -7.10 43.76
CA ALA A 255 31.16 -7.66 44.52
C ALA A 255 30.15 -8.43 43.62
N VAL A 256 30.39 -9.75 43.51
CA VAL A 256 29.48 -10.88 43.80
C VAL A 256 27.93 -10.64 43.86
N ARG A 257 27.22 -11.42 42.99
CA ARG A 257 25.84 -12.01 43.07
C ARG A 257 24.60 -11.14 42.71
N PRO A 258 23.40 -11.73 42.43
CA PRO A 258 23.05 -13.13 42.09
C PRO A 258 22.25 -13.32 40.78
N ARG A 259 22.09 -14.59 40.38
CA ARG A 259 21.20 -15.07 39.31
C ARG A 259 19.72 -15.00 39.75
N PHE A 260 18.89 -14.33 38.96
CA PHE A 260 17.44 -14.49 38.85
C PHE A 260 17.15 -14.57 37.34
N GLY A 261 16.23 -15.34 36.79
CA GLY A 261 15.17 -16.20 37.29
C GLY A 261 14.44 -16.64 36.02
N SER A 262 14.17 -17.93 35.91
CA SER A 262 13.76 -18.59 34.68
C SER A 262 12.37 -18.17 34.18
N ARG A 263 12.28 -18.06 32.85
CA ARG A 263 11.14 -18.37 31.96
C ARG A 263 9.80 -18.70 32.65
N THR A 264 8.81 -17.84 32.42
CA THR A 264 7.39 -18.22 32.45
C THR A 264 6.87 -18.38 31.02
N HIS A 265 6.38 -19.58 30.72
CA HIS A 265 5.55 -19.88 29.57
C HIS A 265 4.15 -19.30 29.80
N GLY A 266 3.60 -18.59 28.82
CA GLY A 266 2.20 -18.18 28.79
C GLY A 266 1.60 -18.43 27.42
N VAL A 267 1.02 -19.62 27.23
CA VAL A 267 0.18 -19.99 26.08
C VAL A 267 -1.22 -20.25 26.61
N LYS A 268 -2.22 -19.87 25.78
CA LYS A 268 -3.66 -20.18 25.82
C LYS A 268 -4.56 -19.09 26.39
N PHE A 269 -5.09 -18.27 25.48
CA PHE A 269 -6.46 -17.77 25.58
C PHE A 269 -7.26 -18.36 24.43
N ASN A 270 -8.31 -19.11 24.78
CA ASN A 270 -9.29 -19.67 23.88
C ASN A 270 -10.65 -19.24 24.45
N PRO A 271 -11.33 -18.21 23.92
CA PRO A 271 -12.68 -17.90 24.35
C PRO A 271 -13.68 -18.79 23.59
N LEU A 272 -14.35 -19.65 24.35
CA LEU A 272 -15.54 -20.39 23.94
C LEU A 272 -16.57 -19.42 23.32
N ILE A 273 -17.03 -19.76 22.12
CA ILE A 273 -18.21 -19.18 21.48
C ILE A 273 -19.45 -19.85 22.11
N PRO A 274 -20.40 -19.11 22.70
CA PRO A 274 -21.69 -19.70 23.08
C PRO A 274 -22.58 -19.91 21.83
N PRO A 275 -23.36 -21.01 21.75
CA PRO A 275 -24.28 -21.24 20.64
C PRO A 275 -25.47 -20.28 20.67
N LEU A 276 -25.86 -19.79 19.49
CA LEU A 276 -27.06 -18.98 19.30
C LEU A 276 -28.32 -19.86 19.29
N PRO A 277 -29.48 -19.36 19.79
CA PRO A 277 -30.72 -20.11 19.81
C PRO A 277 -31.35 -20.21 18.41
N ILE A 278 -31.77 -21.44 18.06
CA ILE A 278 -32.54 -21.78 16.88
C ILE A 278 -33.96 -21.23 17.04
N ARG A 279 -34.37 -20.28 16.19
CA ARG A 279 -35.78 -19.92 16.03
C ARG A 279 -36.47 -20.99 15.17
N ARG A 280 -37.39 -21.74 15.76
CA ARG A 280 -38.40 -22.49 15.01
C ARG A 280 -39.41 -21.50 14.42
N VAL A 281 -39.60 -21.57 13.11
CA VAL A 281 -40.72 -20.93 12.41
C VAL A 281 -41.90 -21.88 12.55
N SER A 282 -43.04 -21.35 13.02
CA SER A 282 -44.34 -22.03 13.06
C SER A 282 -44.92 -22.23 11.68
#